data_AF-A0A2V6F626-F1
#
_entry.id   AF-A0A2V6F626-F1
#
_cell.length_a   1.000
_cell.length_b   1.000
_cell.length_c   1.000
_cell.angle_alpha   90.00
_cell.angle_beta   90.00
_cell.angle_gamma   90.00
#
_symmetry.space_group_name_H-M   'P 1'
#
loop_
_entity.id
_entity.type
_entity.pdbx_description
1 polymer ?
#
loop_
_entity_poly.entity_id
_entity_poly.type
_entity_poly.pdbx_seq_one_letter_code
_entity_poly.pdbx_strand_id
1 'polypeptide(L)'
;MRCARSVSRCSKPMSISKLRKTLSRGSKKKRWAKNKIESKKKFEAAGVTTPRWQIIGSNERPTLPFPFVVKAPRQGSTVGIYIIKSADQLENGLSEARKFDRRLLVEEFVPGRELTVGILGDQALPIIEIIPKSGFYDFTNKYPFLNPQAGGGAEHVCSAKIEETLTRQIQDLALRAYRSIGLRVYSRVDVLLPENAAPTVLEVNTIPGMTEASLLPEAAAVAGIGYEDLCLRIIELSRARRGSRK
;
A
#
# COMPACT_ATOMS: atom_id res chain seq x y z
N MET A 1 58.86 -12.48 -11.52
CA MET A 1 58.14 -11.95 -12.70
C MET A 1 56.87 -12.76 -12.94
N ARG A 2 55.69 -12.10 -12.88
CA ARG A 2 54.38 -12.44 -13.51
C ARG A 2 53.72 -13.79 -13.15
N CYS A 3 52.42 -13.92 -12.92
CA CYS A 3 51.29 -13.00 -12.83
C CYS A 3 50.08 -13.83 -12.33
N ALA A 4 49.36 -13.32 -11.34
CA ALA A 4 48.11 -13.88 -10.84
C ALA A 4 46.99 -13.74 -11.90
N ARG A 5 46.23 -14.80 -12.17
CA ARG A 5 44.99 -14.71 -12.96
C ARG A 5 43.81 -14.47 -12.03
N SER A 6 43.26 -13.26 -12.16
CA SER A 6 42.04 -12.77 -11.52
C SER A 6 40.80 -13.52 -12.02
N VAL A 7 39.94 -13.94 -11.09
CA VAL A 7 38.55 -14.32 -11.38
C VAL A 7 37.67 -13.15 -10.95
N SER A 8 37.55 -12.13 -11.79
CA SER A 8 36.56 -11.05 -11.60
C SER A 8 35.32 -11.32 -12.46
N ARG A 9 34.43 -12.21 -11.99
CA ARG A 9 33.04 -12.17 -12.48
C ARG A 9 32.32 -11.03 -11.77
N CYS A 10 32.54 -9.84 -12.29
CA CYS A 10 31.79 -8.63 -11.95
C CYS A 10 30.34 -8.84 -12.38
N SER A 11 29.50 -9.36 -11.49
CA SER A 11 28.04 -9.33 -11.66
C SER A 11 27.59 -7.88 -11.56
N LYS A 12 27.41 -7.23 -12.71
CA LYS A 12 26.87 -5.86 -12.78
C LYS A 12 25.59 -5.79 -11.94
N PRO A 13 25.45 -4.82 -11.01
CA PRO A 13 24.24 -4.68 -10.21
C PRO A 13 23.04 -4.50 -11.15
N MET A 14 22.00 -5.30 -10.91
CA MET A 14 20.81 -5.29 -11.72
C MET A 14 20.06 -3.98 -11.45
N SER A 15 20.02 -3.08 -12.44
CA SER A 15 19.27 -1.82 -12.34
C SER A 15 17.85 -2.04 -11.81
N ILE A 16 17.39 -1.19 -10.89
CA ILE A 16 16.02 -1.14 -10.33
C ILE A 16 14.95 -1.22 -11.45
N SER A 17 15.25 -0.65 -12.62
CA SER A 17 14.39 -0.73 -13.82
C SER A 17 14.20 -2.16 -14.34
N LYS A 18 15.24 -3.00 -14.29
CA LYS A 18 15.20 -4.42 -14.65
C LYS A 18 14.50 -5.26 -13.58
N LEU A 19 14.62 -4.92 -12.30
CA LEU A 19 13.86 -5.57 -11.23
C LEU A 19 12.34 -5.37 -11.44
N ARG A 20 11.93 -4.11 -11.68
CA ARG A 20 10.53 -3.74 -12.03
C ARG A 20 10.01 -4.49 -13.26
N LYS A 21 10.79 -4.58 -14.35
CA LYS A 21 10.40 -5.30 -15.58
C LYS A 21 10.29 -6.82 -15.38
N THR A 22 11.19 -7.40 -14.60
CA THR A 22 11.20 -8.86 -14.31
C THR A 22 10.05 -9.25 -13.40
N LEU A 23 9.67 -8.38 -12.45
CA LEU A 23 8.50 -8.52 -11.58
C LEU A 23 7.18 -8.21 -12.29
N SER A 24 7.17 -7.56 -13.45
CA SER A 24 5.94 -7.21 -14.21
C SER A 24 5.46 -8.31 -15.18
N ARG A 25 6.36 -9.15 -15.70
CA ARG A 25 6.04 -10.16 -16.74
C ARG A 25 5.27 -11.40 -16.23
N GLY A 26 4.01 -11.24 -15.83
CA GLY A 26 3.17 -12.40 -15.50
C GLY A 26 1.67 -12.16 -15.50
N SER A 27 0.99 -12.59 -16.58
CA SER A 27 -0.44 -12.94 -16.70
C SER A 27 -1.50 -11.89 -16.35
N LYS A 28 -2.67 -11.98 -16.99
CA LYS A 28 -3.88 -11.15 -16.76
C LYS A 28 -4.25 -10.95 -15.27
N LYS A 29 -3.75 -11.81 -14.36
CA LYS A 29 -3.89 -11.72 -12.89
C LYS A 29 -3.31 -10.45 -12.25
N LYS A 30 -2.26 -9.81 -12.81
CA LYS A 30 -1.65 -8.59 -12.21
C LYS A 30 -2.42 -7.28 -12.42
N ARG A 31 -3.35 -7.25 -13.39
CA ARG A 31 -4.16 -6.05 -13.69
C ARG A 31 -5.21 -5.78 -12.60
N TRP A 32 -5.62 -6.81 -11.87
CA TRP A 32 -6.61 -6.73 -10.78
C TRP A 32 -6.03 -6.16 -9.49
N ALA A 33 -4.78 -6.53 -9.17
CA ALA A 33 -4.16 -6.09 -7.92
C ALA A 33 -3.89 -4.58 -7.84
N LYS A 34 -3.85 -3.90 -9.00
CA LYS A 34 -3.80 -2.44 -9.09
C LYS A 34 -5.17 -1.77 -9.17
N ASN A 35 -6.24 -2.54 -9.23
CA ASN A 35 -7.60 -2.01 -9.25
C ASN A 35 -8.18 -2.08 -7.83
N LYS A 36 -8.29 -0.92 -7.19
CA LYS A 36 -8.80 -0.79 -5.82
C LYS A 36 -10.17 -1.46 -5.63
N ILE A 37 -11.07 -1.35 -6.61
CA ILE A 37 -12.40 -1.98 -6.56
C ILE A 37 -12.29 -3.51 -6.49
N GLU A 38 -11.41 -4.10 -7.30
CA GLU A 38 -11.29 -5.55 -7.38
C GLU A 38 -10.58 -6.11 -6.14
N SER A 39 -9.62 -5.36 -5.59
CA SER A 39 -9.02 -5.66 -4.29
C SER A 39 -10.08 -5.63 -3.17
N LYS A 40 -10.95 -4.61 -3.12
CA LYS A 40 -12.03 -4.52 -2.13
C LYS A 40 -12.97 -5.72 -2.15
N LYS A 41 -13.43 -6.14 -3.34
CA LYS A 41 -14.25 -7.36 -3.49
C LYS A 41 -13.55 -8.62 -2.96
N LYS A 42 -12.23 -8.72 -3.16
CA LYS A 42 -11.43 -9.85 -2.65
C LYS A 42 -11.24 -9.79 -1.14
N PHE A 43 -11.13 -8.59 -0.56
CA PHE A 43 -11.09 -8.40 0.89
C PHE A 43 -12.38 -8.88 1.53
N GLU A 44 -13.53 -8.41 1.04
CA GLU A 44 -14.84 -8.82 1.55
C GLU A 44 -15.05 -10.33 1.46
N ALA A 45 -14.75 -10.93 0.30
CA ALA A 45 -14.87 -12.38 0.11
C ALA A 45 -13.92 -13.19 1.02
N ALA A 46 -12.86 -12.57 1.56
CA ALA A 46 -11.89 -13.20 2.46
C ALA A 46 -12.08 -12.80 3.94
N GLY A 47 -13.18 -12.12 4.28
CA GLY A 47 -13.42 -11.64 5.65
C GLY A 47 -12.39 -10.62 6.15
N VAL A 48 -11.79 -9.87 5.23
CA VAL A 48 -10.89 -8.75 5.52
C VAL A 48 -11.74 -7.49 5.61
N THR A 49 -11.72 -6.87 6.79
CA THR A 49 -12.39 -5.59 7.05
C THR A 49 -11.81 -4.51 6.14
N THR A 50 -12.68 -3.71 5.53
CA THR A 50 -12.31 -2.58 4.69
C THR A 50 -13.36 -1.47 4.84
N PRO A 51 -13.02 -0.17 4.69
CA PRO A 51 -14.02 0.90 4.76
C PRO A 51 -15.23 0.65 3.85
N ARG A 52 -16.44 0.96 4.33
CA ARG A 52 -17.66 0.89 3.51
C ARG A 52 -17.43 1.67 2.22
N TRP A 53 -17.86 1.07 1.12
CA TRP A 53 -17.52 1.59 -0.20
C TRP A 53 -18.64 1.35 -1.19
N GLN A 54 -18.62 2.14 -2.25
CA GLN A 54 -19.51 2.03 -3.38
C GLN A 54 -18.77 2.40 -4.67
N ILE A 55 -19.40 2.08 -5.79
CA ILE A 55 -18.92 2.44 -7.12
C ILE A 55 -19.91 3.42 -7.69
N ILE A 56 -19.41 4.50 -8.26
CA ILE A 56 -20.22 5.43 -9.04
C ILE A 56 -19.73 5.49 -10.48
N GLY A 57 -20.67 5.57 -11.41
CA GLY A 57 -20.45 5.89 -12.82
C GLY A 57 -20.26 7.39 -13.06
N SER A 58 -20.15 7.75 -14.34
CA SER A 58 -19.85 9.13 -14.76
C SER A 58 -20.95 10.14 -14.46
N ASN A 59 -22.20 9.70 -14.32
CA ASN A 59 -23.37 10.56 -14.07
C ASN A 59 -24.06 10.26 -12.73
N GLU A 60 -23.46 9.39 -11.91
CA GLU A 60 -24.02 9.00 -10.62
C GLU A 60 -23.41 9.85 -9.50
N ARG A 61 -24.18 10.01 -8.42
CA ARG A 61 -23.74 10.69 -7.20
C ARG A 61 -23.53 9.69 -6.06
N PRO A 62 -22.53 9.91 -5.19
CA PRO A 62 -22.37 9.13 -3.98
C PRO A 62 -23.60 9.20 -3.06
N THR A 63 -23.99 8.07 -2.46
CA THR A 63 -25.00 8.04 -1.37
C THR A 63 -24.40 7.92 0.04
N LEU A 64 -23.06 7.85 0.16
CA LEU A 64 -22.39 7.78 1.45
C LEU A 64 -22.47 9.14 2.16
N PRO A 65 -22.62 9.17 3.49
CA PRO A 65 -22.59 10.41 4.25
C PRO A 65 -21.19 11.05 4.15
N PHE A 66 -21.16 12.37 4.20
CA PHE A 66 -19.89 13.10 4.34
C PHE A 66 -19.29 12.87 5.74
N PRO A 67 -17.96 12.90 5.89
CA PRO A 67 -16.97 12.97 4.81
C PRO A 67 -16.74 11.61 4.14
N PHE A 68 -16.37 11.62 2.86
CA PHE A 68 -15.97 10.43 2.12
C PHE A 68 -14.76 10.69 1.21
N VAL A 69 -14.13 9.61 0.76
CA VAL A 69 -12.95 9.65 -0.11
C VAL A 69 -13.31 9.10 -1.49
N VAL A 70 -13.09 9.89 -2.52
CA VAL A 70 -13.22 9.50 -3.93
C VAL A 70 -11.85 9.08 -4.45
N LYS A 71 -11.77 7.93 -5.11
CA LYS A 71 -10.52 7.38 -5.66
C LYS A 71 -10.72 6.91 -7.09
N ALA A 72 -9.80 7.29 -7.98
CA ALA A 72 -9.65 6.65 -9.28
C ALA A 72 -9.09 5.22 -9.09
N PRO A 73 -9.84 4.15 -9.46
CA PRO A 73 -9.51 2.78 -9.01
C PRO A 73 -8.16 2.24 -9.47
N ARG A 74 -7.64 2.74 -10.60
CA ARG A 74 -6.40 2.24 -11.24
C ARG A 74 -5.19 3.13 -10.98
N GLN A 75 -5.35 4.24 -10.25
CA GLN A 75 -4.27 5.15 -9.93
C GLN A 75 -3.61 4.76 -8.59
N GLY A 76 -2.34 5.16 -8.46
CA GLY A 76 -1.54 5.02 -7.24
C GLY A 76 -0.90 6.34 -6.86
N SER A 77 -0.09 6.35 -5.79
CA SER A 77 0.64 7.55 -5.33
C SER A 77 -0.26 8.76 -5.09
N THR A 78 -1.45 8.52 -4.55
CA THR A 78 -2.44 9.55 -4.18
C THR A 78 -3.03 10.34 -5.36
N VAL A 79 -2.60 10.07 -6.59
CA VAL A 79 -3.18 10.65 -7.81
C VAL A 79 -4.63 10.21 -7.94
N GLY A 80 -5.53 11.18 -8.14
CA GLY A 80 -6.96 10.91 -8.29
C GLY A 80 -7.66 10.54 -6.98
N ILE A 81 -7.11 10.94 -5.82
CA ILE A 81 -7.75 10.81 -4.50
C ILE A 81 -8.23 12.19 -4.05
N TYR A 82 -9.52 12.28 -3.70
CA TYR A 82 -10.15 13.52 -3.22
C TYR A 82 -10.96 13.22 -1.96
N ILE A 83 -10.77 14.01 -0.90
CA ILE A 83 -11.61 13.97 0.29
C ILE A 83 -12.72 15.00 0.11
N ILE A 84 -13.97 14.55 0.18
CA ILE A 84 -15.14 15.40 0.07
C ILE A 84 -15.76 15.53 1.46
N LYS A 85 -15.70 16.74 2.03
CA LYS A 85 -16.16 17.02 3.40
C LYS A 85 -17.61 17.49 3.48
N SER A 86 -18.14 18.01 2.38
CA SER A 86 -19.42 18.69 2.34
C SER A 86 -19.94 18.79 0.90
N ALA A 87 -21.21 19.16 0.75
CA ALA A 87 -21.90 19.19 -0.53
C ALA A 87 -21.30 20.21 -1.53
N ASP A 88 -20.76 21.33 -1.05
CA ASP A 88 -20.11 22.35 -1.87
C ASP A 88 -18.84 21.85 -2.58
N GLN A 89 -18.15 20.85 -2.00
CA GLN A 89 -16.94 20.27 -2.58
C GLN A 89 -17.21 19.16 -3.59
N LEU A 90 -18.46 18.66 -3.64
CA LEU A 90 -18.83 17.43 -4.33
C LEU A 90 -18.55 17.49 -5.82
N GLU A 91 -19.12 18.47 -6.51
CA GLU A 91 -19.04 18.56 -7.97
C GLU A 91 -17.61 18.75 -8.45
N ASN A 92 -16.85 19.61 -7.78
CA ASN A 92 -15.44 19.82 -8.08
C ASN A 92 -14.63 18.53 -7.88
N GLY A 93 -14.75 17.88 -6.73
CA GLY A 93 -13.99 16.66 -6.44
C GLY A 93 -14.33 15.49 -7.36
N LEU A 94 -15.61 15.34 -7.76
CA LEU A 94 -16.00 14.33 -8.75
C LEU A 94 -15.47 14.65 -10.14
N SER A 95 -15.55 15.92 -10.57
CA SER A 95 -15.01 16.37 -11.86
C SER A 95 -13.52 16.07 -11.97
N GLU A 96 -12.75 16.44 -10.95
CA GLU A 96 -11.31 16.20 -10.90
C GLU A 96 -10.97 14.70 -10.89
N ALA A 97 -11.68 13.89 -10.10
CA ALA A 97 -11.49 12.44 -10.11
C ALA A 97 -11.80 11.80 -11.47
N ARG A 98 -12.83 12.29 -12.17
CA ARG A 98 -13.27 11.78 -13.49
C ARG A 98 -12.27 12.06 -14.61
N LYS A 99 -11.33 12.99 -14.42
CA LYS A 99 -10.20 13.16 -15.36
C LYS A 99 -9.32 11.90 -15.44
N PHE A 100 -9.33 11.06 -14.41
CA PHE A 100 -8.48 9.86 -14.34
C PHE A 100 -9.23 8.55 -14.64
N ASP A 101 -10.48 8.42 -14.21
CA ASP A 101 -11.31 7.24 -14.48
C ASP A 101 -12.80 7.61 -14.49
N ARG A 102 -13.57 7.02 -15.41
CA ARG A 102 -15.02 7.21 -15.51
C ARG A 102 -15.80 6.47 -14.43
N ARG A 103 -15.19 5.42 -13.86
CA ARG A 103 -15.73 4.60 -12.79
C ARG A 103 -14.93 4.89 -11.54
N LEU A 104 -15.56 5.50 -10.55
CA LEU A 104 -14.90 5.93 -9.33
C LEU A 104 -15.24 4.99 -8.17
N LEU A 105 -14.26 4.80 -7.29
CA LEU A 105 -14.45 4.16 -6.00
C LEU A 105 -14.71 5.26 -4.97
N VAL A 106 -15.79 5.14 -4.21
CA VAL A 106 -16.09 6.05 -3.10
C VAL A 106 -16.06 5.24 -1.82
N GLU A 107 -15.30 5.68 -0.83
CA GLU A 107 -15.12 5.03 0.46
C GLU A 107 -15.52 5.99 1.58
N GLU A 108 -16.14 5.48 2.63
CA GLU A 108 -16.34 6.28 3.84
C GLU A 108 -14.99 6.79 4.37
N PHE A 109 -14.96 8.01 4.88
CA PHE A 109 -13.78 8.50 5.55
C PHE A 109 -13.70 7.88 6.95
N VAL A 110 -12.65 7.08 7.19
CA VAL A 110 -12.39 6.47 8.49
C VAL A 110 -11.33 7.28 9.24
N PRO A 111 -11.66 8.02 10.32
CA PRO A 111 -10.66 8.69 11.15
C PRO A 111 -9.89 7.66 12.00
N GLY A 112 -8.64 8.00 12.35
CA GLY A 112 -7.79 7.13 13.18
C GLY A 112 -6.33 7.17 12.75
N ARG A 113 -5.56 6.23 13.30
CA ARG A 113 -4.12 6.07 13.04
C ARG A 113 -3.90 5.42 11.68
N GLU A 114 -2.90 5.89 10.95
CA GLU A 114 -2.48 5.29 9.68
C GLU A 114 -1.29 4.37 9.90
N LEU A 115 -1.47 3.11 9.52
CA LEU A 115 -0.50 2.05 9.73
C LEU A 115 -0.10 1.44 8.38
N THR A 116 1.14 0.99 8.28
CA THR A 116 1.58 0.16 7.17
C THR A 116 2.23 -1.12 7.67
N VAL A 117 1.90 -2.22 7.01
CA VAL A 117 2.44 -3.55 7.30
C VAL A 117 3.14 -4.05 6.05
N GLY A 118 4.45 -4.17 6.13
CA GLY A 118 5.24 -4.85 5.11
C GLY A 118 4.97 -6.36 5.14
N ILE A 119 4.75 -6.97 3.98
CA ILE A 119 4.66 -8.44 3.86
C ILE A 119 5.83 -8.93 3.01
N LEU A 120 6.55 -9.95 3.48
CA LEU A 120 7.63 -10.63 2.78
C LEU A 120 7.39 -12.13 2.80
N GLY A 121 6.98 -12.71 1.67
CA GLY A 121 6.58 -14.11 1.57
C GLY A 121 5.31 -14.35 2.39
N ASP A 122 5.46 -15.07 3.49
CA ASP A 122 4.41 -15.37 4.48
C ASP A 122 4.65 -14.65 5.82
N GLN A 123 5.65 -13.78 5.90
CA GLN A 123 5.99 -13.01 7.09
C GLN A 123 5.37 -11.60 7.01
N ALA A 124 4.64 -11.20 8.06
CA ALA A 124 4.34 -9.80 8.33
C ALA A 124 5.53 -9.15 9.06
N LEU A 125 5.95 -8.00 8.58
CA LEU A 125 7.00 -7.18 9.18
C LEU A 125 6.42 -6.31 10.31
N PRO A 126 7.28 -5.71 11.16
CA PRO A 126 6.88 -4.69 12.12
C PRO A 126 5.96 -3.64 11.51
N ILE A 127 4.97 -3.20 12.29
CA ILE A 127 4.02 -2.18 11.87
C ILE A 127 4.72 -0.82 11.94
N ILE A 128 4.60 -0.04 10.87
CA ILE A 128 4.97 1.37 10.88
C ILE A 128 3.72 2.20 11.05
N GLU A 129 3.73 3.13 12.00
CA GLU A 129 2.74 4.19 12.08
C GLU A 129 3.22 5.43 11.34
N ILE A 130 2.35 6.01 10.50
CA ILE A 130 2.59 7.28 9.81
C ILE A 130 1.87 8.37 10.59
N ILE A 131 2.63 9.26 11.21
CA ILE A 131 2.13 10.37 12.04
C ILE A 131 2.33 11.68 11.27
N PRO A 132 1.27 12.40 10.90
CA PRO A 132 1.42 13.71 10.28
C PRO A 132 2.10 14.72 11.24
N LYS A 133 3.08 15.51 10.76
CA LYS A 133 3.84 16.45 11.60
C LYS A 133 3.05 17.66 12.12
N SER A 134 1.89 17.95 11.53
CA SER A 134 0.98 19.00 12.00
C SER A 134 -0.46 18.48 11.94
N GLY A 135 -1.32 18.99 12.83
CA GLY A 135 -2.76 18.72 12.87
C GLY A 135 -3.12 17.25 13.00
N PHE A 136 -3.11 16.72 14.24
CA PHE A 136 -3.95 15.57 14.56
C PHE A 136 -5.38 15.92 14.14
N TYR A 137 -5.99 15.13 13.27
CA TYR A 137 -7.37 15.27 12.77
C TYR A 137 -7.66 16.24 11.62
N ASP A 138 -6.70 16.98 11.05
CA ASP A 138 -7.01 17.74 9.83
C ASP A 138 -7.00 16.81 8.61
N PHE A 139 -8.14 16.71 7.93
CA PHE A 139 -8.34 15.94 6.70
C PHE A 139 -7.28 16.23 5.61
N THR A 140 -6.70 17.42 5.63
CA THR A 140 -5.59 17.84 4.76
C THR A 140 -4.30 17.05 5.01
N ASN A 141 -4.08 16.59 6.25
CA ASN A 141 -2.85 15.94 6.70
C ASN A 141 -2.91 14.41 6.65
N LYS A 142 -4.11 13.83 6.47
CA LYS A 142 -4.28 12.39 6.21
C LYS A 142 -3.58 11.95 4.93
N TYR A 143 -3.43 12.87 3.97
CA TYR A 143 -2.62 12.66 2.78
C TYR A 143 -1.61 13.81 2.65
N PRO A 144 -0.48 13.77 3.38
CA PRO A 144 0.49 14.86 3.39
C PRO A 144 1.01 15.19 1.98
N PHE A 145 1.03 14.20 1.09
CA PHE A 145 1.39 14.35 -0.33
C PHE A 145 0.37 15.13 -1.19
N LEU A 146 -0.88 15.29 -0.75
CA LEU A 146 -1.88 16.10 -1.45
C LEU A 146 -1.70 17.60 -1.22
N ASN A 147 -0.90 18.00 -0.22
CA ASN A 147 -0.64 19.41 0.06
C ASN A 147 0.86 19.67 0.34
N PRO A 148 1.70 19.71 -0.71
CA PRO A 148 3.13 20.00 -0.57
C PRO A 148 3.42 21.39 0.01
N GLN A 149 2.47 22.33 -0.10
CA GLN A 149 2.61 23.70 0.38
C GLN A 149 2.35 23.83 1.89
N ALA A 150 1.73 22.83 2.52
CA ALA A 150 1.50 22.80 3.97
C ALA A 150 2.75 22.43 4.81
N GLY A 151 3.93 22.27 4.18
CA GLY A 151 5.15 21.82 4.87
C GLY A 151 5.04 20.42 5.48
N GLY A 152 4.01 19.66 5.10
CA GLY A 152 3.61 18.41 5.73
C GLY A 152 4.53 17.26 5.40
N GLY A 153 5.59 17.07 6.19
CA GLY A 153 6.21 15.76 6.34
C GLY A 153 5.35 14.84 7.22
N ALA A 154 5.55 13.54 7.11
CA ALA A 154 5.13 12.60 8.14
C ALA A 154 6.34 12.17 8.97
N GLU A 155 6.12 11.88 10.24
CA GLU A 155 7.01 11.09 11.09
C GLU A 155 6.60 9.63 10.99
N HIS A 156 7.57 8.72 11.01
CA HIS A 156 7.32 7.29 11.04
C HIS A 156 7.77 6.72 12.38
N VAL A 157 6.95 5.87 12.99
CA VAL A 157 7.31 5.13 14.20
C VAL A 157 7.29 3.63 13.88
N CYS A 158 8.47 3.00 13.95
CA CYS A 158 8.65 1.57 13.72
C CYS A 158 9.46 0.93 14.88
N SER A 159 8.93 0.00 15.66
CA SER A 159 7.55 -0.54 15.61
C SER A 159 6.53 0.45 16.18
N ALA A 160 5.33 0.49 15.61
CA ALA A 160 4.23 1.29 16.10
C ALA A 160 3.91 0.98 17.58
N LYS A 161 3.57 2.02 18.36
CA LYS A 161 3.20 1.88 19.78
C LYS A 161 1.77 1.35 19.90
N ILE A 162 1.62 0.03 19.84
CA ILE A 162 0.35 -0.70 19.87
C ILE A 162 0.53 -1.90 20.81
N GLU A 163 -0.51 -2.26 21.56
CA GLU A 163 -0.51 -3.47 22.40
C GLU A 163 -0.25 -4.72 21.54
N GLU A 164 0.41 -5.73 22.12
CA GLU A 164 0.93 -6.87 21.37
C GLU A 164 -0.19 -7.71 20.72
N THR A 165 -1.30 -7.96 21.42
CA THR A 165 -2.44 -8.70 20.85
C THR A 165 -3.04 -7.97 19.66
N LEU A 166 -3.21 -6.64 19.76
CA LEU A 166 -3.71 -5.82 18.65
C LEU A 166 -2.70 -5.75 17.48
N THR A 167 -1.40 -5.70 17.77
CA THR A 167 -0.34 -5.77 16.76
C THR A 167 -0.45 -7.06 15.93
N ARG A 168 -0.59 -8.21 16.59
CA ARG A 168 -0.76 -9.51 15.93
C ARG A 168 -2.04 -9.54 15.09
N GLN A 169 -3.16 -9.01 15.61
CA GLN A 169 -4.42 -8.92 14.87
C GLN A 169 -4.26 -8.11 13.57
N ILE A 170 -3.55 -6.98 13.61
CA ILE A 170 -3.30 -6.14 12.43
C ILE A 170 -2.40 -6.85 11.42
N GLN A 171 -1.34 -7.52 11.88
CA GLN A 171 -0.45 -8.31 11.03
C GLN A 171 -1.18 -9.47 10.34
N ASP A 172 -2.03 -10.19 11.05
CA ASP A 172 -2.86 -11.27 10.51
C ASP A 172 -3.90 -10.75 9.51
N LEU A 173 -4.52 -9.61 9.80
CA LEU A 173 -5.43 -8.94 8.87
C LEU A 173 -4.70 -8.55 7.57
N ALA A 174 -3.49 -7.99 7.69
CA ALA A 174 -2.67 -7.62 6.54
C ALA A 174 -2.24 -8.84 5.70
N LEU A 175 -1.82 -9.94 6.35
CA LEU A 175 -1.51 -11.20 5.67
C LEU A 175 -2.73 -11.78 4.94
N ARG A 176 -3.91 -11.75 5.56
CA ARG A 176 -5.17 -12.18 4.90
C ARG A 176 -5.47 -11.31 3.68
N ALA A 177 -5.36 -9.99 3.79
CA ALA A 177 -5.57 -9.07 2.68
C ALA A 177 -4.61 -9.35 1.51
N TYR A 178 -3.32 -9.48 1.80
CA TYR A 178 -2.29 -9.84 0.84
C TYR A 178 -2.57 -11.17 0.13
N ARG A 179 -2.95 -12.21 0.87
CA ARG A 179 -3.28 -13.53 0.33
C ARG A 179 -4.56 -13.51 -0.51
N SER A 180 -5.58 -12.74 -0.10
CA SER A 180 -6.88 -12.67 -0.77
C SER A 180 -6.80 -12.20 -2.23
N ILE A 181 -5.85 -11.31 -2.53
CA ILE A 181 -5.59 -10.80 -3.88
C ILE A 181 -4.56 -11.65 -4.64
N GLY A 182 -4.16 -12.80 -4.09
CA GLY A 182 -3.24 -13.75 -4.69
C GLY A 182 -1.80 -13.29 -4.73
N LEU A 183 -1.43 -12.27 -3.93
CA LEU A 183 -0.03 -11.92 -3.72
C LEU A 183 0.62 -12.91 -2.78
N ARG A 184 1.93 -13.05 -2.98
CA ARG A 184 2.68 -14.10 -2.33
C ARG A 184 4.21 -13.88 -2.32
N VAL A 185 4.74 -12.78 -2.86
CA VAL A 185 6.19 -12.45 -2.79
C VAL A 185 6.43 -11.34 -1.78
N TYR A 186 5.88 -10.15 -2.01
CA TYR A 186 5.97 -9.04 -1.08
C TYR A 186 4.88 -8.01 -1.38
N SER A 187 4.58 -7.16 -0.40
CA SER A 187 3.71 -5.98 -0.57
C SER A 187 3.86 -5.04 0.62
N ARG A 188 3.25 -3.86 0.52
CA ARG A 188 2.89 -3.05 1.69
C ARG A 188 1.38 -3.01 1.80
N VAL A 189 0.83 -3.31 2.97
CA VAL A 189 -0.61 -3.22 3.24
C VAL A 189 -0.84 -1.99 4.10
N ASP A 190 -1.72 -1.11 3.65
CA ASP A 190 -2.05 0.13 4.36
C ASP A 190 -3.33 -0.13 5.16
N VAL A 191 -3.28 0.15 6.46
CA VAL A 191 -4.33 -0.19 7.44
C VAL A 191 -4.71 1.08 8.19
N LEU A 192 -6.01 1.27 8.41
CA LEU A 192 -6.53 2.31 9.29
C LEU A 192 -6.91 1.66 10.63
N LEU A 193 -6.50 2.28 11.73
CA LEU A 193 -6.85 1.89 13.09
C LEU A 193 -7.69 3.01 13.72
N PRO A 194 -9.04 2.91 13.68
CA PRO A 194 -9.93 3.84 14.37
C PRO A 194 -9.78 3.71 15.89
N GLU A 195 -10.09 4.76 16.63
CA GLU A 195 -10.00 4.75 18.09
C GLU A 195 -10.97 3.76 18.75
N ASN A 196 -12.19 3.65 18.21
CA ASN A 196 -13.29 2.85 18.79
C ASN A 196 -13.83 1.77 17.83
N ALA A 197 -13.02 1.31 16.88
CA ALA A 197 -13.42 0.24 15.96
C ALA A 197 -12.25 -0.65 15.55
N ALA A 198 -12.58 -1.81 14.98
CA ALA A 198 -11.59 -2.77 14.51
C ALA A 198 -10.70 -2.18 13.40
N PRO A 199 -9.43 -2.63 13.29
CA PRO A 199 -8.56 -2.24 12.19
C PRO A 199 -9.16 -2.64 10.84
N THR A 200 -8.90 -1.82 9.83
CA THR A 200 -9.50 -1.98 8.50
C THR A 200 -8.48 -1.75 7.40
N VAL A 201 -8.46 -2.60 6.38
CA VAL A 201 -7.50 -2.53 5.28
C VAL A 201 -7.94 -1.47 4.28
N LEU A 202 -7.07 -0.49 4.06
CA LEU A 202 -7.29 0.59 3.10
C LEU A 202 -6.95 0.13 1.68
N GLU A 203 -5.72 -0.34 1.47
CA GLU A 203 -5.27 -0.87 0.19
C GLU A 203 -4.04 -1.79 0.35
N VAL A 204 -3.72 -2.53 -0.72
CA VAL A 204 -2.48 -3.32 -0.81
C VAL A 204 -1.65 -2.79 -1.97
N ASN A 205 -0.46 -2.30 -1.64
CA ASN A 205 0.53 -1.81 -2.57
C ASN A 205 1.43 -2.96 -3.04
N THR A 206 1.22 -3.42 -4.28
CA THR A 206 1.90 -4.60 -4.85
C THR A 206 3.35 -4.32 -5.28
N ILE A 207 3.70 -3.05 -5.46
CA ILE A 207 5.04 -2.57 -5.80
C ILE A 207 5.27 -1.32 -4.95
N PRO A 208 5.51 -1.47 -3.63
CA PRO A 208 5.79 -0.35 -2.76
C PRO A 208 7.13 0.31 -3.13
N GLY A 209 7.41 1.47 -2.53
CA GLY A 209 8.74 2.08 -2.55
C GLY A 209 9.79 1.09 -2.03
N MET A 210 10.96 1.10 -2.68
CA MET A 210 12.08 0.21 -2.39
C MET A 210 13.41 0.97 -2.28
N THR A 211 13.37 2.28 -2.02
CA THR A 211 14.59 2.99 -1.59
C THR A 211 14.85 2.67 -0.11
N GLU A 212 16.07 2.88 0.38
CA GLU A 212 16.39 2.62 1.81
C GLU A 212 15.48 3.40 2.77
N ALA A 213 15.07 4.61 2.38
CA ALA A 213 14.12 5.45 3.12
C ALA A 213 12.63 5.08 2.87
N SER A 214 12.34 3.98 2.20
CA SER A 214 10.96 3.51 1.98
C SER A 214 10.47 2.65 3.14
N LEU A 215 9.15 2.71 3.39
CA LEU A 215 8.48 2.02 4.50
C LEU A 215 8.74 0.49 4.57
N LEU A 216 8.80 -0.20 3.43
CA LEU A 216 9.04 -1.66 3.45
C LEU A 216 10.47 -1.99 3.90
N PRO A 217 11.54 -1.40 3.31
CA PRO A 217 12.89 -1.48 3.86
C PRO A 217 13.04 -1.06 5.32
N GLU A 218 12.38 0.03 5.74
CA GLU A 218 12.40 0.50 7.14
C GLU A 218 11.87 -0.57 8.11
N ALA A 219 10.70 -1.15 7.81
CA ALA A 219 10.12 -2.22 8.62
C ALA A 219 11.00 -3.49 8.63
N ALA A 220 11.63 -3.81 7.49
CA ALA A 220 12.53 -4.95 7.38
C ALA A 220 13.78 -4.78 8.25
N ALA A 221 14.35 -3.57 8.29
CA ALA A 221 15.52 -3.26 9.11
C ALA A 221 15.23 -3.46 10.61
N VAL A 222 14.06 -3.02 11.09
CA VAL A 222 13.61 -3.25 12.48
C VAL A 222 13.43 -4.75 12.77
N ALA A 223 13.09 -5.55 11.76
CA ALA A 223 13.04 -7.01 11.86
C ALA A 223 14.41 -7.69 11.74
N GLY A 224 15.51 -6.95 11.70
CA GLY A 224 16.87 -7.48 11.53
C GLY A 224 17.19 -7.94 10.11
N ILE A 225 16.44 -7.48 9.10
CA ILE A 225 16.66 -7.81 7.69
C ILE A 225 17.30 -6.60 7.00
N GLY A 226 18.59 -6.69 6.69
CA GLY A 226 19.30 -5.65 5.95
C GLY A 226 18.71 -5.43 4.54
N TYR A 227 18.96 -4.27 3.94
CA TYR A 227 18.40 -3.93 2.63
C TYR A 227 18.81 -4.91 1.52
N GLU A 228 20.07 -5.35 1.51
CA GLU A 228 20.57 -6.35 0.57
C GLU A 228 19.87 -7.70 0.76
N ASP A 229 19.73 -8.17 2.01
CA ASP A 229 19.02 -9.40 2.36
C ASP A 229 17.54 -9.33 1.98
N LEU A 230 16.89 -8.19 2.19
CA LEU A 230 15.52 -7.96 1.75
C LEU A 230 15.40 -8.13 0.23
N CYS A 231 16.30 -7.51 -0.53
CA CYS A 231 16.34 -7.64 -1.99
C CYS A 231 16.56 -9.09 -2.42
N LEU A 232 17.51 -9.78 -1.79
CA LEU A 232 17.80 -11.19 -2.06
C LEU A 232 16.59 -12.09 -1.77
N ARG A 233 15.96 -11.96 -0.60
CA ARG A 233 14.74 -12.71 -0.24
C ARG A 233 13.61 -12.48 -1.24
N ILE A 234 13.39 -11.24 -1.70
CA ILE A 234 12.37 -10.95 -2.74
C ILE A 234 12.71 -11.67 -4.06
N ILE A 235 13.98 -11.70 -4.46
CA ILE A 235 14.44 -12.40 -5.66
C ILE A 235 14.22 -13.92 -5.52
N GLU A 236 14.59 -14.51 -4.38
CA GLU A 236 14.44 -15.93 -4.09
C GLU A 236 12.98 -16.36 -4.10
N LEU A 237 12.11 -15.65 -3.37
CA LEU A 237 10.66 -15.87 -3.38
C LEU A 237 10.07 -15.75 -4.80
N SER A 238 10.58 -14.81 -5.60
CA SER A 238 10.16 -14.63 -6.99
C SER A 238 10.62 -15.78 -7.90
N ARG A 239 11.81 -16.35 -7.66
CA ARG A 239 12.35 -17.50 -8.40
C ARG A 239 11.60 -18.78 -8.06
N ALA A 240 11.38 -19.06 -6.78
CA ALA A 240 10.65 -20.24 -6.29
C ALA A 240 9.27 -20.36 -6.97
N ARG A 241 8.59 -19.23 -7.19
CA ARG A 241 7.31 -19.13 -7.91
C ARG A 241 7.34 -19.54 -9.37
N ARG A 242 8.44 -19.26 -10.06
CA ARG A 242 8.59 -19.61 -11.48
C ARG A 242 8.88 -21.10 -11.62
N GLY A 243 9.61 -21.68 -10.66
CA GLY A 243 9.90 -23.12 -10.61
C GLY A 243 8.66 -23.97 -10.36
N SER A 244 7.71 -23.50 -9.55
CA SER A 244 6.44 -24.19 -9.24
C SER A 244 5.34 -24.03 -10.30
N ARG A 245 5.68 -23.54 -11.50
CA ARG A 245 4.78 -23.42 -12.67
C ARG A 245 5.14 -24.37 -13.81
N LYS A 246 6.02 -25.36 -13.57
CA LYS A 246 6.24 -26.47 -14.48
C LYS A 246 5.23 -27.57 -14.21
#